data_AF-M3CZE6-F1
#
_entry.id   AF-M3CZE6-F1
#
_cell.length_a   1.000
_cell.length_b   1.000
_cell.length_c   1.000
_cell.angle_alpha   90.00
_cell.angle_beta   90.00
_cell.angle_gamma   90.00
#
_symmetry.space_group_name_H-M   'P 1'
#
loop_
_entity.id
_entity.type
_entity.pdbx_description
1 polymer ?
#
loop_
_entity_poly.entity_id
_entity_poly.type
_entity_poly.pdbx_seq_one_letter_code
_entity_poly.pdbx_strand_id
1 'polypeptide(L)'
;MPSFDQKKAYAEQEEVFFDDGREVELLHYVFGLPELESIRGNPAKVLQAIDKFGREKKYLMNVGEDKGKIVTDLIAEVKPQTMVELGGYVGYSCILFGAAVKASGGKRYFSLERSPEFAAVIMALVHLAGLSEIVKVEIGSSDSSIKRLHATGQLSKIDLMFLDHYKPAYTTDLKLCEDLGLISPGSVLAADNVIKPGNPPYLEYVRSSVEQKREKAKQAANGGGNDIEAFADRAAKQYKKRIEKEDLGVAFGNPNLVYESRLVDSFEPTGEPDGVEISKCVGVEEEKK
;
A
#
# COMPACT_ATOMS: atom_id res chain seq x y z
N MET A 1 0.37 26.39 3.52
CA MET A 1 0.75 25.00 3.21
C MET A 1 1.85 24.61 4.18
N PRO A 2 1.87 23.37 4.70
CA PRO A 2 3.02 22.86 5.46
C PRO A 2 4.30 23.00 4.61
N SER A 3 5.45 23.21 5.26
CA SER A 3 6.76 23.25 4.60
C SER A 3 7.49 21.93 4.81
N PHE A 4 8.03 21.34 3.75
CA PHE A 4 8.83 20.13 3.84
C PHE A 4 10.17 20.40 4.54
N ASP A 5 10.56 19.51 5.46
CA ASP A 5 11.88 19.55 6.11
C ASP A 5 12.93 18.94 5.19
N GLN A 6 13.77 19.79 4.58
CA GLN A 6 14.81 19.38 3.65
C GLN A 6 15.85 18.42 4.25
N LYS A 7 15.95 18.31 5.58
CA LYS A 7 16.83 17.30 6.21
C LYS A 7 16.33 15.87 6.03
N LYS A 8 15.05 15.71 5.70
CA LYS A 8 14.42 14.41 5.44
C LYS A 8 14.61 13.95 3.99
N ALA A 9 14.97 14.88 3.09
CA ALA A 9 15.06 14.66 1.66
C ALA A 9 15.95 13.45 1.33
N TYR A 10 15.36 12.45 0.69
CA TYR A 10 16.12 11.38 0.05
C TYR A 10 16.96 11.93 -1.10
N ALA A 11 17.93 11.14 -1.55
CA ALA A 11 18.67 11.42 -2.78
C ALA A 11 17.71 11.62 -3.96
N GLU A 12 18.16 12.36 -4.98
CA GLU A 12 17.36 12.61 -6.18
C GLU A 12 16.95 11.29 -6.87
N GLN A 13 15.73 11.27 -7.38
CA GLN A 13 15.20 10.12 -8.09
C GLN A 13 15.88 9.96 -9.45
N GLU A 14 16.49 8.79 -9.67
CA GLU A 14 17.15 8.40 -10.92
C GLU A 14 16.12 7.87 -11.96
N GLU A 15 16.53 7.76 -13.24
CA GLU A 15 15.65 7.23 -14.30
C GLU A 15 15.18 5.79 -14.02
N VAL A 16 16.09 4.97 -13.51
CA VAL A 16 15.79 3.64 -12.95
C VAL A 16 15.88 3.79 -11.44
N PHE A 17 14.79 3.56 -10.74
CA PHE A 17 14.67 3.86 -9.31
C PHE A 17 14.22 2.66 -8.46
N PHE A 18 14.09 1.48 -9.08
CA PHE A 18 13.84 0.20 -8.43
C PHE A 18 14.27 -0.95 -9.36
N ASP A 19 14.43 -2.14 -8.80
CA ASP A 19 14.78 -3.37 -9.54
C ASP A 19 16.08 -3.20 -10.35
N ASP A 20 17.08 -2.59 -9.73
CA ASP A 20 18.44 -2.43 -10.26
C ASP A 20 19.51 -2.96 -9.30
N GLY A 21 19.07 -3.67 -8.26
CA GLY A 21 19.92 -4.22 -7.21
C GLY A 21 20.05 -3.33 -5.97
N ARG A 22 19.52 -2.09 -5.98
CA ARG A 22 19.57 -1.20 -4.80
C ARG A 22 18.89 -1.80 -3.57
N GLU A 23 17.90 -2.66 -3.76
CA GLU A 23 17.15 -3.31 -2.68
C GLU A 23 18.04 -4.27 -1.90
N VAL A 24 18.88 -5.02 -2.62
CA VAL A 24 19.87 -5.92 -2.03
C VAL A 24 21.07 -5.12 -1.51
N GLU A 25 21.46 -4.04 -2.18
CA GLU A 25 22.49 -3.11 -1.69
C GLU A 25 22.11 -2.48 -0.34
N LEU A 26 20.85 -2.05 -0.18
CA LEU A 26 20.30 -1.58 1.08
C LEU A 26 20.41 -2.67 2.16
N LEU A 27 20.06 -3.91 1.83
CA LEU A 27 20.18 -5.02 2.76
C LEU A 27 21.63 -5.20 3.23
N HIS A 28 22.60 -5.21 2.30
CA HIS A 28 24.02 -5.29 2.64
C HIS A 28 24.49 -4.08 3.46
N TYR A 29 24.00 -2.88 3.14
CA TYR A 29 24.31 -1.68 3.90
C TYR A 29 23.86 -1.82 5.35
N VAL A 30 22.59 -2.16 5.59
CA VAL A 30 22.02 -2.28 6.95
C VAL A 30 22.74 -3.36 7.75
N PHE A 31 22.97 -4.53 7.17
CA PHE A 31 23.67 -5.64 7.85
C PHE A 31 25.18 -5.45 7.96
N GLY A 32 25.75 -4.48 7.25
CA GLY A 32 27.17 -4.11 7.34
C GLY A 32 27.45 -3.00 8.36
N LEU A 33 26.43 -2.42 8.99
CA LEU A 33 26.61 -1.34 9.96
C LEU A 33 27.34 -1.83 11.23
N PRO A 34 28.36 -1.12 11.72
CA PRO A 34 29.04 -1.45 12.98
C PRO A 34 28.09 -1.58 14.19
N GLU A 35 27.00 -0.81 14.17
CA GLU A 35 25.98 -0.73 15.21
C GLU A 35 24.83 -1.75 15.04
N LEU A 36 24.95 -2.75 14.15
CA LEU A 36 23.90 -3.74 13.83
C LEU A 36 23.25 -4.37 15.07
N GLU A 37 24.06 -4.76 16.06
CA GLU A 37 23.53 -5.37 17.29
C GLU A 37 22.65 -4.41 18.10
N SER A 38 22.88 -3.10 17.98
CA SER A 38 22.01 -2.10 18.61
C SER A 38 20.72 -1.84 17.82
N ILE A 39 20.69 -2.18 16.53
CA ILE A 39 19.55 -2.05 15.61
C ILE A 39 18.58 -3.23 15.78
N ARG A 40 19.10 -4.42 16.07
CA ARG A 40 18.32 -5.66 16.20
C ARG A 40 17.18 -5.51 17.21
N GLY A 41 15.97 -5.91 16.79
CA GLY A 41 14.74 -5.82 17.58
C GLY A 41 14.21 -4.40 17.78
N ASN A 42 14.73 -3.40 17.07
CA ASN A 42 14.33 -2.01 17.19
C ASN A 42 13.84 -1.44 15.84
N PRO A 43 12.52 -1.45 15.58
CA PRO A 43 11.94 -0.95 14.33
C PRO A 43 12.38 0.47 13.97
N ALA A 44 12.45 1.37 14.96
CA ALA A 44 12.83 2.76 14.73
C ALA A 44 14.28 2.89 14.23
N LYS A 45 15.20 2.08 14.76
CA LYS A 45 16.59 2.09 14.30
C LYS A 45 16.75 1.44 12.92
N VAL A 46 15.95 0.42 12.60
CA VAL A 46 15.95 -0.16 11.24
C VAL A 46 15.47 0.89 10.24
N LEU A 47 14.38 1.60 10.54
CA LEU A 47 13.88 2.69 9.69
C LEU A 47 14.92 3.81 9.53
N GLN A 48 15.60 4.22 10.61
CA GLN A 48 16.69 5.20 10.55
C GLN A 48 17.83 4.75 9.62
N ALA A 49 18.19 3.47 9.62
CA ALA A 49 19.20 2.93 8.72
C ALA A 49 18.74 2.97 7.25
N ILE A 50 17.47 2.63 6.99
CA ILE A 50 16.87 2.72 5.64
C ILE A 50 16.82 4.17 5.18
N ASP A 51 16.36 5.09 6.03
CA ASP A 51 16.32 6.52 5.71
C ASP A 51 17.72 7.07 5.45
N LYS A 52 18.71 6.67 6.24
CA LYS A 52 20.10 7.09 6.03
C LYS A 52 20.63 6.62 4.66
N PHE A 53 20.34 5.38 4.26
CA PHE A 53 20.66 4.91 2.92
C PHE A 53 19.91 5.73 1.84
N GLY A 54 18.61 5.94 2.03
CA GLY A 54 17.75 6.74 1.15
C GLY A 54 18.27 8.15 0.90
N ARG A 55 18.83 8.78 1.94
CA ARG A 55 19.40 10.14 1.91
C ARG A 55 20.83 10.20 1.38
N GLU A 56 21.70 9.29 1.81
CA GLU A 56 23.15 9.40 1.58
C GLU A 56 23.66 8.56 0.40
N LYS A 57 22.90 7.56 -0.06
CA LYS A 57 23.37 6.58 -1.05
C LYS A 57 22.53 6.58 -2.31
N LYS A 58 21.27 6.20 -2.20
CA LYS A 58 20.38 6.01 -3.36
C LYS A 58 18.95 6.29 -2.98
N TYR A 59 18.20 6.89 -3.90
CA TYR A 59 16.77 7.07 -3.76
C TYR A 59 16.06 5.71 -3.54
N LEU A 60 15.09 5.71 -2.64
CA LEU A 60 14.17 4.61 -2.39
C LEU A 60 12.74 5.13 -2.50
N MET A 61 11.87 4.40 -3.19
CA MET A 61 10.45 4.74 -3.34
C MET A 61 9.60 4.39 -2.10
N ASN A 62 10.10 4.74 -0.92
CA ASN A 62 9.39 4.52 0.34
C ASN A 62 8.27 5.56 0.52
N VAL A 63 7.26 5.24 1.33
CA VAL A 63 6.23 6.21 1.76
C VAL A 63 6.82 7.45 2.47
N GLY A 64 7.98 7.30 3.12
CA GLY A 64 8.67 8.38 3.83
C GLY A 64 8.05 8.77 5.17
N GLU A 65 8.73 9.67 5.89
CA GLU A 65 8.37 10.03 7.26
C GLU A 65 7.05 10.83 7.35
N ASP A 66 6.80 11.76 6.43
CA ASP A 66 5.64 12.67 6.53
C ASP A 66 4.32 11.95 6.21
N LYS A 67 4.26 11.16 5.12
CA LYS A 67 3.11 10.30 4.82
C LYS A 67 3.03 9.10 5.77
N GLY A 68 4.17 8.54 6.16
CA GLY A 68 4.24 7.49 7.18
C GLY A 68 3.59 7.92 8.50
N LYS A 69 3.74 9.19 8.90
CA LYS A 69 3.06 9.74 10.07
C LYS A 69 1.54 9.73 9.94
N ILE A 70 1.00 10.10 8.78
CA ILE A 70 -0.45 10.11 8.52
C ILE A 70 -1.04 8.71 8.75
N VAL A 71 -0.40 7.69 8.17
CA VAL A 71 -0.89 6.30 8.26
C VAL A 71 -0.70 5.73 9.67
N THR A 72 0.40 6.05 10.36
CA THR A 72 0.59 5.61 11.75
C THR A 72 -0.38 6.26 12.74
N ASP A 73 -0.71 7.54 12.56
CA ASP A 73 -1.78 8.21 13.32
C ASP A 73 -3.13 7.53 13.05
N LEU A 74 -3.42 7.18 11.78
CA LEU A 74 -4.63 6.45 11.40
C LEU A 74 -4.70 5.06 12.04
N ILE A 75 -3.58 4.32 12.10
CA ILE A 75 -3.49 3.03 12.80
C ILE A 75 -3.76 3.17 14.30
N ALA A 76 -3.29 4.26 14.93
CA ALA A 76 -3.55 4.54 16.35
C ALA A 76 -5.03 4.89 16.62
N GLU A 77 -5.69 5.55 15.67
CA GLU A 77 -7.13 5.86 15.71
C GLU A 77 -7.98 4.61 15.51
N VAL A 78 -7.73 3.86 14.43
CA VAL A 78 -8.54 2.71 13.99
C VAL A 78 -8.31 1.48 14.86
N LYS A 79 -7.08 1.29 15.37
CA LYS A 79 -6.64 0.10 16.12
C LYS A 79 -6.97 -1.23 15.40
N PRO A 80 -6.54 -1.39 14.14
CA PRO A 80 -6.91 -2.53 13.32
C PRO A 80 -6.43 -3.85 13.94
N GLN A 81 -7.29 -4.87 13.93
CA GLN A 81 -6.89 -6.22 14.31
C GLN A 81 -6.13 -6.91 13.17
N THR A 82 -6.58 -6.66 11.93
CA THR A 82 -5.92 -7.11 10.70
C THR A 82 -5.66 -5.93 9.78
N MET A 83 -4.39 -5.72 9.44
CA MET A 83 -3.97 -4.78 8.40
C MET A 83 -3.43 -5.53 7.18
N VAL A 84 -3.75 -5.05 5.98
CA VAL A 84 -3.20 -5.55 4.72
C VAL A 84 -2.52 -4.41 3.99
N GLU A 85 -1.33 -4.67 3.47
CA GLU A 85 -0.59 -3.79 2.59
C GLU A 85 -0.42 -4.45 1.23
N LEU A 86 -0.66 -3.68 0.17
CA LEU A 86 -0.43 -4.09 -1.20
C LEU A 86 0.80 -3.33 -1.72
N GLY A 87 1.92 -4.05 -1.91
CA GLY A 87 3.23 -3.52 -2.29
C GLY A 87 4.11 -3.23 -1.08
N GLY A 88 5.19 -4.01 -0.90
CA GLY A 88 6.07 -3.88 0.26
C GLY A 88 7.47 -3.36 -0.07
N TYR A 89 7.93 -3.51 -1.31
CA TYR A 89 9.25 -3.05 -1.78
C TYR A 89 10.42 -3.50 -0.88
N VAL A 90 11.10 -2.58 -0.19
CA VAL A 90 12.18 -2.90 0.76
C VAL A 90 11.70 -3.05 2.21
N GLY A 91 10.39 -2.92 2.46
CA GLY A 91 9.78 -3.20 3.76
C GLY A 91 9.74 -2.01 4.72
N TYR A 92 9.99 -0.80 4.25
CA TYR A 92 9.95 0.41 5.09
C TYR A 92 8.57 0.58 5.75
N SER A 93 7.51 0.59 4.94
CA SER A 93 6.12 0.68 5.40
C SER A 93 5.72 -0.56 6.22
N CYS A 94 6.17 -1.76 5.84
CA CYS A 94 5.94 -2.99 6.64
C CYS A 94 6.44 -2.83 8.07
N ILE A 95 7.64 -2.26 8.26
CA ILE A 95 8.26 -2.09 9.57
C ILE A 95 7.56 -0.97 10.34
N LEU A 96 7.34 0.18 9.70
CA LEU A 96 6.71 1.34 10.31
C LEU A 96 5.27 1.02 10.77
N PHE A 97 4.47 0.48 9.87
CA PHE A 97 3.06 0.16 10.13
C PHE A 97 2.92 -1.11 10.95
N GLY A 98 3.76 -2.13 10.72
CA GLY A 98 3.78 -3.33 11.56
C GLY A 98 4.07 -3.03 13.03
N ALA A 99 5.00 -2.10 13.30
CA ALA A 99 5.26 -1.61 14.66
C ALA A 99 4.06 -0.85 15.24
N ALA A 100 3.41 0.02 14.46
CA ALA A 100 2.22 0.76 14.89
C ALA A 100 1.02 -0.16 15.16
N VAL A 101 0.76 -1.15 14.30
CA VAL A 101 -0.29 -2.16 14.49
C VAL A 101 -0.02 -2.96 15.76
N LYS A 102 1.23 -3.38 16.01
CA LYS A 102 1.62 -4.07 17.25
C LYS A 102 1.36 -3.20 18.48
N ALA A 103 1.75 -1.94 18.43
CA ALA A 103 1.55 -0.99 19.53
C ALA A 103 0.06 -0.71 19.80
N SER A 104 -0.78 -0.73 18.76
CA SER A 104 -2.25 -0.59 18.86
C SER A 104 -2.97 -1.87 19.31
N GLY A 105 -2.26 -2.97 19.57
CA GLY A 105 -2.85 -4.26 19.96
C GLY A 105 -3.46 -5.06 18.81
N GLY A 106 -3.06 -4.76 17.57
CA GLY A 106 -3.41 -5.54 16.39
C GLY A 106 -2.72 -6.92 16.41
N LYS A 107 -3.32 -7.87 15.69
CA LYS A 107 -2.88 -9.27 15.71
C LYS A 107 -2.09 -9.67 14.49
N ARG A 108 -2.35 -9.01 13.35
CA ARG A 108 -1.78 -9.43 12.07
C ARG A 108 -1.62 -8.27 11.11
N TYR A 109 -0.51 -8.32 10.39
CA TYR A 109 -0.18 -7.47 9.27
C TYR A 109 0.25 -8.35 8.10
N PHE A 110 -0.46 -8.28 6.97
CA PHE A 110 -0.05 -8.95 5.73
C PHE A 110 0.55 -7.93 4.77
N SER A 111 1.76 -8.18 4.28
CA SER A 111 2.34 -7.44 3.16
C SER A 111 2.32 -8.35 1.92
N LEU A 112 1.63 -7.93 0.87
CA LEU A 112 1.55 -8.69 -0.39
C LEU A 112 2.58 -8.11 -1.36
N GLU A 113 3.63 -8.87 -1.63
CA GLU A 113 4.74 -8.47 -2.48
C GLU A 113 4.90 -9.44 -3.65
N ARG A 114 4.97 -8.90 -4.87
CA ARG A 114 5.05 -9.72 -6.09
C ARG A 114 6.45 -10.28 -6.30
N SER A 115 7.49 -9.46 -6.12
CA SER A 115 8.87 -9.89 -6.36
C SER A 115 9.36 -10.77 -5.22
N PRO A 116 9.79 -12.02 -5.50
CA PRO A 116 10.39 -12.87 -4.47
C PRO A 116 11.69 -12.27 -3.92
N GLU A 117 12.45 -11.52 -4.73
CA GLU A 117 13.66 -10.82 -4.31
C GLU A 117 13.35 -9.71 -3.31
N PHE A 118 12.35 -8.88 -3.60
CA PHE A 118 11.91 -7.82 -2.70
C PHE A 118 11.31 -8.41 -1.43
N ALA A 119 10.49 -9.46 -1.54
CA ALA A 119 9.97 -10.20 -0.40
C ALA A 119 11.08 -10.72 0.51
N ALA A 120 12.20 -11.23 -0.05
CA ALA A 120 13.34 -11.65 0.75
C ALA A 120 14.00 -10.49 1.53
N VAL A 121 14.13 -9.32 0.91
CA VAL A 121 14.60 -8.10 1.57
C VAL A 121 13.66 -7.68 2.70
N ILE A 122 12.34 -7.63 2.44
CA ILE A 122 11.31 -7.32 3.45
C ILE A 122 11.44 -8.28 4.63
N MET A 123 11.43 -9.59 4.39
CA MET A 123 11.49 -10.60 5.44
C MET A 123 12.75 -10.46 6.31
N ALA A 124 13.91 -10.18 5.71
CA ALA A 124 15.15 -9.99 6.44
C ALA A 124 15.14 -8.72 7.32
N LEU A 125 14.63 -7.60 6.81
CA LEU A 125 14.55 -6.34 7.56
C LEU A 125 13.44 -6.36 8.61
N VAL A 126 12.30 -6.98 8.34
CA VAL A 126 11.23 -7.23 9.31
C VAL A 126 11.71 -8.13 10.45
N HIS A 127 12.51 -9.16 10.13
CA HIS A 127 13.14 -10.00 11.14
C HIS A 127 14.13 -9.21 11.98
N LEU A 128 15.00 -8.41 11.35
CA LEU A 128 15.91 -7.52 12.06
C LEU A 128 15.17 -6.55 12.98
N ALA A 129 14.01 -6.04 12.57
CA ALA A 129 13.14 -5.17 13.36
C ALA A 129 12.42 -5.87 14.53
N GLY A 130 12.46 -7.21 14.61
CA GLY A 130 11.75 -7.97 15.65
C GLY A 130 10.24 -8.02 15.46
N LEU A 131 9.78 -7.96 14.19
CA LEU A 131 8.36 -7.91 13.82
C LEU A 131 7.84 -9.18 13.14
N SER A 132 8.65 -10.24 13.05
CA SER A 132 8.27 -11.51 12.39
C SER A 132 7.00 -12.17 12.93
N GLU A 133 6.62 -11.90 14.17
CA GLU A 133 5.39 -12.44 14.78
C GLU A 133 4.13 -11.74 14.25
N ILE A 134 4.22 -10.48 13.86
CA ILE A 134 3.05 -9.68 13.44
C ILE A 134 2.99 -9.47 11.92
N VAL A 135 4.13 -9.24 11.27
CA VAL A 135 4.23 -9.02 9.82
C VAL A 135 4.46 -10.34 9.11
N LYS A 136 3.54 -10.70 8.22
CA LYS A 136 3.63 -11.86 7.32
C LYS A 136 3.69 -11.37 5.88
N VAL A 137 4.70 -11.84 5.15
CA VAL A 137 4.90 -11.48 3.73
C VAL A 137 4.32 -12.59 2.87
N GLU A 138 3.42 -12.24 1.98
CA GLU A 138 2.84 -13.15 0.99
C GLU A 138 3.44 -12.85 -0.39
N ILE A 139 4.11 -13.85 -0.95
CA ILE A 139 4.78 -13.72 -2.25
C ILE A 139 3.79 -14.02 -3.38
N GLY A 140 3.65 -13.11 -4.33
CA GLY A 140 2.82 -13.23 -5.51
C GLY A 140 2.03 -11.95 -5.80
N SER A 141 1.31 -11.91 -6.93
CA SER A 141 0.43 -10.78 -7.23
C SER A 141 -0.60 -10.55 -6.12
N SER A 142 -0.99 -9.30 -5.92
CA SER A 142 -1.94 -8.88 -4.89
C SER A 142 -3.23 -9.67 -4.97
N ASP A 143 -3.84 -9.77 -6.16
CA ASP A 143 -5.08 -10.50 -6.41
C ASP A 143 -4.98 -12.00 -6.02
N SER A 144 -3.90 -12.67 -6.40
CA SER A 144 -3.66 -14.09 -6.12
C SER A 144 -3.42 -14.33 -4.64
N SER A 145 -2.69 -13.43 -3.99
CA SER A 145 -2.43 -13.48 -2.55
C SER A 145 -3.69 -13.21 -1.74
N ILE A 146 -4.52 -12.24 -2.12
CA ILE A 146 -5.85 -11.97 -1.52
C ILE A 146 -6.73 -13.23 -1.62
N LYS A 147 -6.88 -13.80 -2.82
CA LYS A 147 -7.69 -15.01 -3.05
C LYS A 147 -7.21 -16.19 -2.20
N ARG A 148 -5.88 -16.41 -2.13
CA ARG A 148 -5.28 -17.51 -1.35
C ARG A 148 -5.51 -17.32 0.15
N LEU A 149 -5.28 -16.12 0.68
CA LEU A 149 -5.50 -15.82 2.09
C LEU A 149 -6.97 -15.97 2.49
N HIS A 150 -7.89 -15.54 1.63
CA HIS A 150 -9.33 -15.72 1.82
C HIS A 150 -9.72 -17.20 1.78
N ALA A 151 -9.31 -17.94 0.74
CA ALA A 151 -9.65 -19.35 0.57
C ALA A 151 -9.11 -20.24 1.70
N THR A 152 -7.98 -19.88 2.31
CA THR A 152 -7.40 -20.59 3.46
C THR A 152 -7.99 -20.16 4.81
N GLY A 153 -8.91 -19.19 4.82
CA GLY A 153 -9.52 -18.64 6.04
C GLY A 153 -8.56 -17.78 6.89
N GLN A 154 -7.38 -17.44 6.36
CA GLN A 154 -6.40 -16.62 7.07
C GLN A 154 -6.74 -15.12 7.03
N LEU A 155 -7.54 -14.71 6.04
CA LEU A 155 -8.05 -13.35 5.88
C LEU A 155 -9.56 -13.40 5.66
N SER A 156 -10.31 -12.92 6.65
CA SER A 156 -11.79 -12.87 6.60
C SER A 156 -12.34 -11.45 6.70
N LYS A 157 -11.51 -10.48 7.12
CA LYS A 157 -11.84 -9.07 7.23
C LYS A 157 -10.56 -8.24 7.19
N ILE A 158 -10.60 -7.12 6.49
CA ILE A 158 -9.55 -6.10 6.51
C ILE A 158 -10.07 -4.90 7.31
N ASP A 159 -9.45 -4.61 8.45
CA ASP A 159 -9.81 -3.42 9.24
C ASP A 159 -9.13 -2.17 8.67
N LEU A 160 -7.89 -2.30 8.20
CA LEU A 160 -7.16 -1.24 7.51
C LEU A 160 -6.38 -1.81 6.31
N MET A 161 -6.55 -1.22 5.13
CA MET A 161 -5.79 -1.54 3.92
C MET A 161 -4.90 -0.37 3.51
N PHE A 162 -3.62 -0.62 3.28
CA PHE A 162 -2.69 0.34 2.68
C PHE A 162 -2.41 -0.05 1.21
N LEU A 163 -2.64 0.87 0.29
CA LEU A 163 -2.42 0.65 -1.15
C LEU A 163 -1.20 1.45 -1.61
N ASP A 164 -0.11 0.76 -1.95
CA ASP A 164 1.13 1.37 -2.45
C ASP A 164 1.84 0.57 -3.56
N HIS A 165 1.10 -0.26 -4.29
CA HIS A 165 1.64 -1.10 -5.37
C HIS A 165 1.41 -0.48 -6.77
N TYR A 166 1.34 -1.34 -7.79
CA TYR A 166 0.98 -1.00 -9.17
C TYR A 166 -0.36 -0.26 -9.24
N LYS A 167 -0.29 1.05 -9.52
CA LYS A 167 -1.43 1.97 -9.42
C LYS A 167 -2.69 1.52 -10.21
N PRO A 168 -2.60 0.96 -11.42
CA PRO A 168 -3.78 0.46 -12.14
C PRO A 168 -4.57 -0.64 -11.41
N ALA A 169 -3.95 -1.37 -10.47
CA ALA A 169 -4.59 -2.45 -9.74
C ALA A 169 -5.36 -2.00 -8.48
N TYR A 170 -5.27 -0.73 -8.06
CA TYR A 170 -5.90 -0.28 -6.80
C TYR A 170 -7.41 -0.50 -6.79
N THR A 171 -8.07 -0.10 -7.87
CA THR A 171 -9.52 -0.24 -8.00
C THR A 171 -9.93 -1.70 -8.13
N THR A 172 -9.18 -2.49 -8.90
CA THR A 172 -9.50 -3.91 -9.13
C THR A 172 -9.30 -4.74 -7.87
N ASP A 173 -8.24 -4.49 -7.10
CA ASP A 173 -7.97 -5.19 -5.85
C ASP A 173 -8.94 -4.77 -4.74
N LEU A 174 -9.32 -3.49 -4.68
CA LEU A 174 -10.40 -3.05 -3.80
C LEU A 174 -11.69 -3.80 -4.13
N LYS A 175 -12.11 -3.78 -5.40
CA LYS A 175 -13.32 -4.50 -5.85
C LYS A 175 -13.25 -5.99 -5.55
N LEU A 176 -12.10 -6.63 -5.72
CA LEU A 176 -11.90 -8.02 -5.35
C LEU A 176 -12.10 -8.24 -3.84
N CYS A 177 -11.57 -7.36 -3.01
CA CYS A 177 -11.76 -7.44 -1.55
C CYS A 177 -13.24 -7.25 -1.17
N GLU A 178 -13.96 -6.37 -1.85
CA GLU A 178 -15.40 -6.19 -1.66
C GLU A 178 -16.21 -7.42 -2.10
N ASP A 179 -15.89 -8.01 -3.26
CA ASP A 179 -16.53 -9.23 -3.77
C ASP A 179 -16.35 -10.42 -2.81
N LEU A 180 -15.18 -10.51 -2.18
CA LEU A 180 -14.86 -11.52 -1.17
C LEU A 180 -15.38 -11.18 0.23
N GLY A 181 -16.09 -10.05 0.40
CA GLY A 181 -16.62 -9.62 1.70
C GLY A 181 -15.55 -9.25 2.73
N LEU A 182 -14.31 -8.99 2.29
CA LEU A 182 -13.19 -8.58 3.15
C LEU A 182 -13.33 -7.12 3.60
N ILE A 183 -14.03 -6.30 2.82
CA ILE A 183 -14.37 -4.92 3.15
C ILE A 183 -15.79 -4.85 3.70
N SER A 184 -15.96 -4.16 4.82
CA SER A 184 -17.26 -3.99 5.50
C SER A 184 -17.30 -2.64 6.21
N PRO A 185 -18.48 -2.17 6.68
CA PRO A 185 -18.56 -0.95 7.48
C PRO A 185 -17.56 -0.97 8.66
N GLY A 186 -16.74 0.07 8.74
CA GLY A 186 -15.62 0.18 9.67
C GLY A 186 -14.25 -0.13 9.06
N SER A 187 -14.17 -0.78 7.91
CA SER A 187 -12.92 -0.93 7.14
C SER A 187 -12.42 0.43 6.66
N VAL A 188 -11.11 0.66 6.76
CA VAL A 188 -10.45 1.91 6.35
C VAL A 188 -9.40 1.62 5.28
N LEU A 189 -9.35 2.46 4.26
CA LEU A 189 -8.38 2.41 3.17
C LEU A 189 -7.48 3.64 3.26
N ALA A 190 -6.18 3.45 3.08
CA ALA A 190 -5.19 4.51 2.92
C ALA A 190 -4.43 4.26 1.62
N ALA A 191 -4.66 5.09 0.60
CA ALA A 191 -4.02 4.94 -0.71
C ALA A 191 -2.96 6.00 -0.92
N ASP A 192 -1.74 5.57 -1.27
CA ASP A 192 -0.60 6.46 -1.50
C ASP A 192 -0.44 6.88 -2.96
N ASN A 193 0.21 8.02 -3.18
CA ASN A 193 0.52 8.62 -4.47
C ASN A 193 -0.72 8.93 -5.34
N VAL A 194 -1.79 9.36 -4.69
CA VAL A 194 -3.05 9.70 -5.36
C VAL A 194 -3.00 11.07 -6.06
N ILE A 195 -1.99 11.89 -5.78
CA ILE A 195 -1.73 13.16 -6.50
C ILE A 195 -0.70 12.93 -7.61
N LYS A 196 0.45 12.31 -7.29
CA LYS A 196 1.52 12.03 -8.26
C LYS A 196 2.06 10.61 -8.04
N PRO A 197 2.00 9.69 -9.03
CA PRO A 197 1.57 9.90 -10.42
C PRO A 197 0.04 10.03 -10.59
N GLY A 198 -0.72 9.86 -9.51
CA GLY A 198 -2.17 9.96 -9.49
C GLY A 198 -2.88 8.64 -9.73
N ASN A 199 -4.07 8.47 -9.15
CA ASN A 199 -4.92 7.30 -9.40
C ASN A 199 -6.40 7.70 -9.62
N PRO A 200 -6.73 8.32 -10.77
CA PRO A 200 -8.08 8.81 -11.03
C PRO A 200 -9.17 7.73 -10.93
N PRO A 201 -8.99 6.50 -11.47
CA PRO A 201 -10.01 5.46 -11.34
C PRO A 201 -10.32 5.10 -9.88
N TYR A 202 -9.29 4.96 -9.04
CA TYR A 202 -9.48 4.67 -7.62
C TYR A 202 -10.21 5.81 -6.90
N LEU A 203 -9.75 7.05 -7.10
CA LEU A 203 -10.34 8.23 -6.48
C LEU A 203 -11.81 8.42 -6.89
N GLU A 204 -12.11 8.23 -8.18
CA GLU A 204 -13.48 8.29 -8.68
C GLU A 204 -14.34 7.21 -8.02
N TYR A 205 -13.83 5.99 -7.91
CA TYR A 205 -14.57 4.88 -7.30
C TYR A 205 -14.91 5.13 -5.83
N VAL A 206 -13.93 5.48 -5.00
CA VAL A 206 -14.13 5.69 -3.54
C VAL A 206 -14.86 6.99 -3.19
N ARG A 207 -15.00 7.92 -4.14
CA ARG A 207 -15.78 9.15 -3.98
C ARG A 207 -17.17 9.10 -4.64
N SER A 208 -17.46 8.05 -5.40
CA SER A 208 -18.76 7.87 -6.06
C SER A 208 -19.85 7.49 -5.06
N SER A 209 -21.05 8.03 -5.29
CA SER A 209 -22.29 7.57 -4.66
C SER A 209 -22.62 6.12 -5.06
N VAL A 210 -23.49 5.48 -4.28
CA VAL A 210 -23.97 4.13 -4.58
C VAL A 210 -24.70 4.09 -5.91
N GLU A 211 -25.52 5.10 -6.24
CA GLU A 211 -26.21 5.18 -7.52
C GLU A 211 -25.24 5.22 -8.70
N GLN A 212 -24.17 6.01 -8.60
CA GLN A 212 -23.13 6.08 -9.64
C GLN A 212 -22.40 4.74 -9.79
N LYS A 213 -22.05 4.07 -8.68
CA LYS A 213 -21.40 2.74 -8.73
C LYS A 213 -22.31 1.69 -9.36
N ARG A 214 -23.60 1.66 -8.98
CA ARG A 214 -24.61 0.75 -9.56
C ARG A 214 -24.75 0.96 -11.07
N GLU A 215 -24.80 2.22 -11.51
CA GLU A 215 -24.92 2.55 -12.93
C GLU A 215 -23.68 2.09 -13.73
N LYS A 216 -22.47 2.36 -13.22
CA LYS A 216 -21.23 1.85 -13.81
C LYS A 216 -21.17 0.32 -13.85
N ALA A 217 -21.61 -0.35 -12.79
CA ALA A 217 -21.65 -1.81 -12.75
C ALA A 217 -22.60 -2.39 -13.82
N LYS A 218 -23.76 -1.77 -14.04
CA LYS A 218 -24.69 -2.15 -15.12
C LYS A 218 -24.07 -1.95 -16.51
N GLN A 219 -23.34 -0.86 -16.72
CA GLN A 219 -22.66 -0.59 -17.98
C GLN A 219 -21.54 -1.60 -18.26
N ALA A 220 -20.74 -1.94 -17.25
CA ALA A 220 -19.70 -2.97 -17.35
C ALA A 220 -20.28 -4.35 -17.66
N ALA A 221 -21.39 -4.73 -17.02
CA ALA A 221 -22.09 -5.99 -17.30
C ALA A 221 -22.62 -6.08 -18.75
N ASN A 222 -22.86 -4.93 -19.39
CA ASN A 222 -23.32 -4.82 -20.79
C ASN A 222 -22.16 -4.63 -21.79
N GLY A 223 -20.91 -4.88 -21.40
CA GLY A 223 -19.74 -4.86 -22.30
C GLY A 223 -19.04 -3.49 -22.40
N GLY A 224 -19.35 -2.54 -21.51
CA GLY A 224 -18.70 -1.23 -21.48
C GLY A 224 -17.48 -1.17 -20.56
N GLY A 225 -16.28 -1.21 -21.15
CA GLY A 225 -15.01 -0.67 -20.61
C GLY A 225 -14.45 -1.22 -19.29
N ASN A 226 -13.20 -1.71 -19.30
CA ASN A 226 -12.47 -2.08 -18.09
C ASN A 226 -11.79 -0.84 -17.47
N ASP A 227 -11.83 -0.70 -16.13
CA ASP A 227 -11.17 0.40 -15.39
C ASP A 227 -9.67 0.57 -15.73
N ILE A 228 -9.05 -0.49 -16.23
CA ILE A 228 -7.65 -0.57 -16.67
C ILE A 228 -7.35 0.38 -17.85
N GLU A 229 -8.32 0.65 -18.71
CA GLU A 229 -8.14 1.49 -19.91
C GLU A 229 -8.08 2.99 -19.56
N ALA A 230 -8.50 3.39 -18.37
CA ALA A 230 -8.57 4.79 -17.93
C ALA A 230 -7.26 5.34 -17.31
N PHE A 231 -6.20 4.52 -17.18
CA PHE A 231 -4.94 4.96 -16.60
C PHE A 231 -3.99 5.55 -17.65
N ALA A 232 -3.42 6.73 -17.36
CA ALA A 232 -2.57 7.47 -18.31
C ALA A 232 -1.39 6.61 -18.84
N ASP A 233 -1.33 6.51 -20.17
CA ASP A 233 -0.51 5.58 -20.95
C ASP A 233 1.01 5.66 -20.71
N ARG A 234 1.52 6.71 -20.04
CA ARG A 234 2.95 6.91 -19.78
C ARG A 234 3.45 6.26 -18.48
N ALA A 235 2.73 6.42 -17.36
CA ALA A 235 3.08 5.78 -16.09
C ALA A 235 2.89 4.26 -16.16
N ALA A 236 1.82 3.81 -16.83
CA ALA A 236 1.58 2.40 -17.08
C ALA A 236 2.69 1.74 -17.92
N LYS A 237 3.33 2.46 -18.87
CA LYS A 237 4.40 1.91 -19.73
C LYS A 237 5.70 1.59 -18.98
N GLN A 238 6.09 2.41 -18.00
CA GLN A 238 7.32 2.18 -17.23
C GLN A 238 7.19 0.96 -16.31
N TYR A 239 6.03 0.80 -15.68
CA TYR A 239 5.68 -0.40 -14.91
C TYR A 239 5.46 -1.63 -15.83
N LYS A 240 4.71 -1.52 -16.95
CA LYS A 240 4.45 -2.62 -17.91
C LYS A 240 5.70 -3.22 -18.56
N LYS A 241 6.80 -2.47 -18.70
CA LYS A 241 8.04 -3.00 -19.31
C LYS A 241 8.77 -3.99 -18.39
N ARG A 242 8.50 -3.93 -17.07
CA ARG A 242 9.11 -4.78 -16.03
C ARG A 242 8.11 -5.69 -15.30
N ILE A 243 6.82 -5.35 -15.37
CA ILE A 243 5.70 -6.11 -14.82
C ILE A 243 5.02 -6.83 -15.99
N GLU A 244 5.31 -8.13 -16.17
CA GLU A 244 4.55 -8.97 -17.11
C GLU A 244 3.05 -8.79 -16.86
N LYS A 245 2.27 -8.60 -17.94
CA LYS A 245 0.83 -8.33 -17.96
C LYS A 245 0.13 -9.07 -16.82
N GLU A 246 -0.33 -8.32 -15.82
CA GLU A 246 -1.24 -8.87 -14.82
C GLU A 246 -2.52 -9.29 -15.52
N ASP A 247 -2.92 -10.55 -15.32
CA ASP A 247 -4.28 -10.99 -15.59
C ASP A 247 -5.15 -10.48 -14.44
N LEU A 248 -5.47 -9.18 -14.50
CA LEU A 248 -6.39 -8.53 -13.59
C LEU A 248 -7.78 -9.10 -13.87
N GLY A 249 -8.11 -10.21 -13.20
CA GLY A 249 -9.40 -10.86 -13.33
C GLY A 249 -10.55 -9.87 -13.12
N VAL A 250 -11.73 -10.19 -13.65
CA VAL A 250 -12.90 -9.31 -13.55
C VAL A 250 -13.44 -9.34 -12.12
N ALA A 251 -13.12 -8.31 -11.33
CA ALA A 251 -13.77 -8.01 -10.06
C ALA A 251 -14.83 -6.93 -10.27
N PHE A 252 -16.04 -7.18 -9.79
CA PHE A 252 -17.18 -6.26 -9.95
C PHE A 252 -17.26 -5.27 -8.78
N GLY A 253 -16.83 -5.71 -7.60
CA GLY A 253 -16.95 -4.97 -6.36
C GLY A 253 -18.37 -4.97 -5.82
N ASN A 254 -18.55 -4.34 -4.66
CA ASN A 254 -19.86 -4.16 -4.06
C ASN A 254 -20.33 -2.71 -4.24
N PRO A 255 -21.17 -2.42 -5.25
CA PRO A 255 -21.59 -1.06 -5.54
C PRO A 255 -22.46 -0.44 -4.43
N ASN A 256 -22.93 -1.24 -3.47
CA ASN A 256 -23.74 -0.79 -2.34
C ASN A 256 -22.92 -0.25 -1.17
N LEU A 257 -21.59 -0.41 -1.18
CA LEU A 257 -20.74 0.13 -0.12
C LEU A 257 -20.62 1.66 -0.22
N VAL A 258 -20.83 2.32 0.91
CA VAL A 258 -20.70 3.77 1.05
C VAL A 258 -19.33 4.08 1.64
N TYR A 259 -18.56 4.94 0.96
CA TYR A 259 -17.26 5.43 1.45
C TYR A 259 -17.35 6.92 1.78
N GLU A 260 -16.82 7.29 2.94
CA GLU A 260 -16.45 8.68 3.24
C GLU A 260 -14.95 8.84 2.99
N SER A 261 -14.59 9.74 2.08
CA SER A 261 -13.21 9.90 1.62
C SER A 261 -12.69 11.31 1.87
N ARG A 262 -11.43 11.41 2.28
CA ARG A 262 -10.71 12.68 2.45
C ARG A 262 -9.26 12.53 2.00
N LEU A 263 -8.76 13.55 1.30
CA LEU A 263 -7.34 13.68 0.97
C LEU A 263 -6.60 14.34 2.13
N VAL A 264 -5.44 13.79 2.48
CA VAL A 264 -4.51 14.43 3.42
C VAL A 264 -3.24 14.78 2.68
N ASP A 265 -3.02 16.07 2.44
CA ASP A 265 -1.84 16.60 1.76
C ASP A 265 -0.57 16.35 2.58
N SER A 266 0.52 16.00 1.90
CA SER A 266 1.82 15.69 2.48
C SER A 266 2.92 15.80 1.42
N PHE A 267 4.03 15.09 1.63
CA PHE A 267 5.18 15.08 0.75
C PHE A 267 5.72 13.66 0.54
N GLU A 268 6.22 13.40 -0.66
CA GLU A 268 7.11 12.27 -0.93
C GLU A 268 8.46 12.45 -0.20
N PRO A 269 9.27 11.38 -0.02
CA PRO A 269 10.58 11.48 0.63
C PRO A 269 11.56 12.48 -0.02
N THR A 270 11.32 12.88 -1.27
CA THR A 270 12.10 13.89 -2.01
C THR A 270 11.66 15.33 -1.71
N GLY A 271 10.53 15.52 -1.02
CA GLY A 271 9.92 16.82 -0.75
C GLY A 271 8.93 17.29 -1.81
N GLU A 272 8.67 16.48 -2.83
CA GLU A 272 7.62 16.74 -3.81
C GLU A 272 6.23 16.65 -3.14
N PRO A 273 5.32 17.62 -3.35
CA PRO A 273 3.97 17.57 -2.79
C PRO A 273 3.19 16.36 -3.30
N ASP A 274 2.52 15.66 -2.39
CA ASP A 274 1.68 14.50 -2.66
C ASP A 274 0.61 14.38 -1.57
N GLY A 275 -0.08 13.24 -1.45
CA GLY A 275 -1.03 13.02 -0.37
C GLY A 275 -1.49 11.57 -0.25
N VAL A 276 -2.19 11.30 0.85
CA VAL A 276 -2.82 10.00 1.11
C VAL A 276 -4.33 10.18 1.05
N GLU A 277 -5.02 9.41 0.20
CA GLU A 277 -6.48 9.34 0.22
C GLU A 277 -6.89 8.36 1.33
N ILE A 278 -7.63 8.86 2.32
CA ILE A 278 -8.22 8.05 3.38
C ILE A 278 -9.70 7.85 3.06
N SER A 279 -10.13 6.60 2.88
CA SER A 279 -11.51 6.23 2.58
C SER A 279 -12.03 5.24 3.61
N LYS A 280 -13.09 5.60 4.34
CA LYS A 280 -13.73 4.74 5.34
C LYS A 280 -15.02 4.19 4.80
N CYS A 281 -15.19 2.86 4.83
CA CYS A 281 -16.50 2.26 4.58
C CYS A 281 -17.41 2.58 5.76
N VAL A 282 -18.48 3.34 5.54
CA VAL A 282 -19.38 3.82 6.60
C VAL A 282 -20.71 3.09 6.63
N GLY A 283 -21.05 2.34 5.59
CA GLY A 283 -22.33 1.65 5.51
C GLY A 283 -22.53 0.88 4.22
N VAL A 284 -23.68 0.24 4.14
CA VAL A 284 -24.20 -0.42 2.94
C VAL A 284 -25.57 0.20 2.67
N GLU A 285 -25.80 0.68 1.45
CA GLU A 285 -27.11 1.13 1.03
C GLU A 285 -27.85 -0.02 0.34
N GLU A 286 -28.94 -0.48 0.93
CA GLU A 286 -29.80 -1.48 0.31
C GLU A 286 -30.59 -0.88 -0.85
N GLU A 287 -30.91 -1.69 -1.87
CA GLU A 287 -31.85 -1.26 -2.90
C GLU A 287 -33.23 -1.05 -2.25
N LYS A 288 -33.81 0.14 -2.42
CA LYS A 288 -35.21 0.36 -2.08
C LYS A 288 -36.06 -0.56 -2.96
N LYS A 289 -36.70 -1.55 -2.33
CA LYS A 289 -37.69 -2.43 -2.95
C LYS A 289 -38.86 -1.65 -3.54
#